data_AF-A0A396NX42-F1
#
_entry.id   AF-A0A396NX42-F1
#
_cell.length_a   1.000
_cell.length_b   1.000
_cell.length_c   1.000
_cell.angle_alpha   90.00
_cell.angle_beta   90.00
_cell.angle_gamma   90.00
#
_symmetry.space_group_name_H-M   'P 1'
#
loop_
_entity.id
_entity.type
_entity.pdbx_description
1 polymer ?
#
loop_
_entity_poly.entity_id
_entity_poly.type
_entity_poly.pdbx_seq_one_letter_code
_entity_poly.pdbx_strand_id
1 'polypeptide(L)'
;MIKSILELKFEEEIRDKMFLAKKECNYNPTRFHQMINNHGGVETAKRLIAQAQKTGNTSDGFTTLYLCDRLDLTMENSVCKEEYRSLFTADEIAYCEMVLGITES
;
A
#
# COMPACT_ATOMS: atom_id res chain seq x y z
N MET A 1 -19.22 1.06 11.60
CA MET A 1 -18.06 1.13 12.51
C MET A 1 -17.37 2.48 12.28
N ILE A 2 -16.98 3.16 13.34
CA ILE A 2 -16.18 4.39 13.25
C ILE A 2 -14.74 3.96 12.99
N LYS A 3 -14.08 4.53 11.97
CA LYS A 3 -12.65 4.28 11.71
C LYS A 3 -11.83 4.79 12.89
N SER A 4 -10.84 4.02 13.31
CA SER A 4 -9.86 4.46 14.30
C SER A 4 -9.03 5.62 13.75
N ILE A 5 -8.44 6.42 14.64
CA ILE A 5 -7.52 7.50 14.26
C ILE A 5 -6.35 6.94 13.42
N LEU A 6 -5.91 5.72 13.71
CA LEU A 6 -4.80 5.10 12.99
C LEU A 6 -5.19 4.68 11.57
N GLU A 7 -6.39 4.15 11.37
CA GLU A 7 -6.92 3.85 10.03
C GLU A 7 -7.06 5.11 9.16
N LEU A 8 -7.46 6.23 9.78
CA LEU A 8 -7.56 7.52 9.09
C LEU A 8 -6.19 8.05 8.68
N LYS A 9 -5.19 7.98 9.57
CA LYS A 9 -3.80 8.37 9.27
C LYS A 9 -3.20 7.52 8.14
N PHE A 10 -3.38 6.20 8.20
CA PHE A 10 -2.93 5.31 7.14
C PHE A 10 -3.57 5.67 5.80
N GLU A 11 -4.87 5.94 5.79
CA GLU A 11 -5.58 6.33 4.57
C GLU A 11 -5.10 7.69 4.01
N GLU A 12 -4.84 8.67 4.87
CA GLU A 12 -4.27 9.96 4.48
C GLU A 12 -2.90 9.79 3.84
N GLU A 13 -2.01 9.02 4.48
CA GLU A 13 -0.66 8.77 3.95
C GLU A 13 -0.69 8.14 2.55
N ILE A 14 -1.47 7.08 2.35
CA ILE A 14 -1.49 6.42 1.03
C ILE A 14 -2.10 7.34 -0.04
N ARG A 15 -2.99 8.28 0.33
CA ARG A 15 -3.52 9.29 -0.59
C ARG A 15 -2.47 10.33 -0.95
N ASP A 16 -1.66 10.78 0.01
CA ASP A 16 -0.54 11.68 -0.25
C ASP A 16 0.49 11.02 -1.17
N LYS A 17 0.81 9.74 -0.93
CA LYS A 17 1.67 8.96 -1.82
C LYS A 17 1.11 8.85 -3.24
N MET A 18 -0.21 8.68 -3.41
CA MET A 18 -0.84 8.71 -4.73
C MET A 18 -0.67 10.06 -5.43
N PHE A 19 -0.76 11.17 -4.69
CA PHE A 19 -0.52 12.50 -5.24
C PHE A 19 0.93 12.66 -5.71
N LEU A 20 1.90 12.21 -4.92
CA LEU A 20 3.31 12.21 -5.29
C LEU A 20 3.57 11.29 -6.50
N ALA A 21 2.95 10.11 -6.55
CA ALA A 21 3.05 9.20 -7.69
C ALA A 21 2.57 9.85 -8.99
N LYS A 22 1.48 10.60 -8.93
CA LYS A 22 0.99 11.36 -10.09
C LYS A 22 1.98 12.45 -10.51
N LYS A 23 2.53 13.18 -9.56
CA LYS A 23 3.44 14.31 -9.82
C LYS A 23 4.80 13.86 -10.33
N GLU A 24 5.35 12.78 -9.77
CA GLU A 24 6.75 12.39 -9.93
C GLU A 24 6.92 11.19 -10.86
N CYS A 25 5.90 10.35 -11.01
CA CYS A 25 5.92 9.16 -11.86
C CYS A 25 4.95 9.27 -13.06
N ASN A 26 4.21 10.38 -13.20
CA ASN A 26 3.12 10.53 -14.16
C ASN A 26 2.08 9.38 -14.09
N TYR A 27 1.94 8.76 -12.90
CA TYR A 27 1.07 7.61 -12.68
C TYR A 27 -0.19 8.03 -11.92
N ASN A 28 -1.37 7.82 -12.52
CA ASN A 28 -2.65 8.18 -11.91
C ASN A 28 -3.46 6.93 -11.50
N PRO A 29 -3.40 6.49 -10.22
CA PRO A 29 -4.00 5.24 -9.76
C PRO A 29 -5.51 5.35 -9.51
N THR A 30 -6.31 5.53 -10.56
CA THR A 30 -7.77 5.75 -10.47
C THR A 30 -8.53 4.60 -9.80
N ARG A 31 -8.19 3.35 -10.11
CA ARG A 31 -8.80 2.15 -9.50
C ARG A 31 -8.49 2.05 -8.00
N PHE A 32 -7.25 2.33 -7.62
CA PHE A 32 -6.86 2.35 -6.21
C PHE A 32 -7.61 3.44 -5.44
N HIS A 33 -7.73 4.64 -6.02
CA HIS A 33 -8.54 5.72 -5.44
C HIS A 33 -9.99 5.31 -5.20
N GLN A 34 -10.62 4.63 -6.17
CA GLN A 34 -11.97 4.12 -6.04
C GLN A 34 -12.09 3.08 -4.92
N MET A 35 -11.11 2.17 -4.80
CA MET A 35 -11.10 1.17 -3.72
C MET A 35 -11.03 1.83 -2.34
N ILE A 36 -10.16 2.83 -2.16
CA ILE A 36 -10.06 3.57 -0.89
C ILE A 36 -11.38 4.27 -0.57
N ASN A 37 -12.05 4.89 -1.55
CA ASN A 37 -13.34 5.53 -1.32
C ASN A 37 -14.44 4.53 -0.92
N ASN A 38 -14.41 3.31 -1.45
CA ASN A 38 -15.43 2.30 -1.20
C ASN A 38 -15.18 1.48 0.07
N HIS A 39 -13.91 1.29 0.45
CA HIS A 39 -13.51 0.34 1.50
C HIS A 39 -12.67 0.97 2.61
N GLY A 40 -12.08 2.14 2.37
CA GLY A 40 -11.05 2.73 3.22
C GLY A 40 -9.65 2.20 2.92
N GLY A 41 -8.64 2.89 3.46
CA GLY A 41 -7.23 2.58 3.18
C GLY A 41 -6.81 1.17 3.63
N VAL A 42 -7.08 0.82 4.88
CA VAL A 42 -6.64 -0.47 5.46
C VAL A 42 -7.29 -1.66 4.75
N GLU A 43 -8.61 -1.65 4.57
CA GLU A 43 -9.30 -2.75 3.89
C GLU A 43 -8.88 -2.86 2.41
N THR A 44 -8.59 -1.74 1.75
CA THR A 44 -8.03 -1.76 0.39
C THR A 44 -6.66 -2.44 0.36
N ALA A 45 -5.77 -2.08 1.29
CA ALA A 45 -4.45 -2.69 1.41
C ALA A 45 -4.55 -4.21 1.61
N LYS A 46 -5.37 -4.66 2.58
CA LYS A 46 -5.59 -6.09 2.86
C LYS A 46 -6.09 -6.87 1.64
N ARG A 47 -7.04 -6.30 0.89
CA ARG A 47 -7.56 -6.91 -0.35
C ARG A 47 -6.49 -7.09 -1.41
N LEU A 48 -5.64 -6.08 -1.61
CA LEU A 48 -4.58 -6.12 -2.60
C LEU A 48 -3.49 -7.12 -2.21
N ILE A 49 -3.09 -7.14 -0.93
CA ILE A 49 -2.13 -8.11 -0.39
C ILE A 49 -2.66 -9.53 -0.55
N ALA A 50 -3.90 -9.80 -0.10
CA ALA A 50 -4.51 -11.12 -0.23
C ALA A 50 -4.64 -11.57 -1.69
N GLN A 51 -4.97 -10.64 -2.60
CA GLN A 51 -5.02 -10.93 -4.03
C GLN A 51 -3.63 -11.27 -4.58
N ALA A 52 -2.61 -10.52 -4.18
CA ALA A 52 -1.25 -10.73 -4.66
C ALA A 52 -0.64 -12.03 -4.12
N GLN A 53 -0.87 -12.36 -2.84
CA GLN A 53 -0.52 -13.65 -2.25
C GLN A 53 -1.20 -14.82 -2.98
N LYS A 54 -2.47 -14.65 -3.37
CA LYS A 54 -3.23 -15.69 -4.09
C LYS A 54 -2.75 -15.91 -5.53
N THR A 55 -2.39 -14.84 -6.24
CA THR A 55 -2.04 -14.91 -7.67
C THR A 55 -0.53 -15.04 -7.91
N GLY A 56 0.29 -14.74 -6.90
CA GLY A 56 1.75 -14.61 -7.03
C GLY A 56 2.18 -13.34 -7.77
N ASN A 57 1.25 -12.41 -8.06
CA ASN A 57 1.53 -11.20 -8.83
C ASN A 57 1.24 -9.94 -8.01
N THR A 58 2.20 -9.02 -7.96
CA THR A 58 2.01 -7.68 -7.40
C THR A 58 1.00 -6.88 -8.24
N SER A 59 0.46 -5.81 -7.65
CA SER A 59 -0.44 -4.92 -8.39
C SER A 59 0.29 -4.16 -9.50
N ASP A 60 -0.43 -3.81 -10.58
CA ASP A 60 0.14 -2.97 -11.65
C ASP A 60 0.67 -1.63 -11.13
N GLY A 61 0.04 -1.10 -10.07
CA GLY A 61 0.49 0.12 -9.40
C GLY A 61 1.83 -0.05 -8.69
N PHE A 62 2.04 -1.20 -8.03
CA PHE A 62 3.33 -1.55 -7.46
C PHE A 62 4.40 -1.64 -8.55
N THR A 63 4.13 -2.38 -9.63
CA THR A 63 5.06 -2.52 -10.77
C THR A 63 5.39 -1.17 -11.39
N THR A 64 4.41 -0.28 -11.54
CA THR A 64 4.63 1.07 -12.08
C THR A 64 5.57 1.87 -11.17
N LEU A 65 5.34 1.88 -9.86
CA LEU A 65 6.18 2.60 -8.90
C LEU A 65 7.57 2.00 -8.76
N TYR A 66 7.71 0.69 -8.88
CA TYR A 66 8.99 0.00 -8.97
C TYR A 66 9.80 0.48 -10.18
N LEU A 67 9.19 0.52 -11.38
CA LEU A 67 9.84 0.99 -12.60
C LEU A 67 10.19 2.48 -12.55
N CYS A 68 9.52 3.25 -11.70
CA CYS A 68 9.83 4.65 -11.44
C CYS A 68 10.86 4.87 -10.33
N ASP A 69 11.44 3.81 -9.75
CA ASP A 69 12.37 3.88 -8.61
C ASP A 69 11.76 4.57 -7.38
N ARG A 70 10.45 4.38 -7.17
CA ARG A 70 9.66 5.03 -6.12
C ARG A 70 8.87 4.05 -5.27
N LEU A 71 9.54 2.98 -4.82
CA LEU A 71 8.95 2.01 -3.90
C LEU A 71 8.51 2.65 -2.57
N ASP A 72 9.10 3.78 -2.18
CA ASP A 72 8.65 4.59 -1.04
C ASP A 72 7.20 5.08 -1.19
N LEU A 73 6.70 5.24 -2.42
CA LEU A 73 5.32 5.66 -2.69
C LEU A 73 4.31 4.50 -2.71
N THR A 74 4.77 3.27 -2.55
CA THR A 74 3.87 2.12 -2.54
C THR A 74 3.05 2.06 -1.25
N MET A 75 1.90 1.40 -1.33
CA MET A 75 1.08 1.08 -0.16
C MET A 75 1.81 0.08 0.74
N GLU A 76 2.52 -0.87 0.14
CA GLU A 76 3.36 -1.88 0.80
C GLU A 76 4.40 -1.21 1.70
N ASN A 77 5.03 -0.12 1.24
CA ASN A 77 5.95 0.65 2.08
C ASN A 77 5.25 1.27 3.30
N SER A 78 4.01 1.75 3.16
CA SER A 78 3.22 2.22 4.31
C SER A 78 2.88 1.09 5.28
N VAL A 79 2.52 -0.09 4.78
CA VAL A 79 2.20 -1.27 5.63
C VAL A 79 3.38 -1.66 6.52
N CYS A 80 4.61 -1.51 6.03
CA CYS A 80 5.82 -1.86 6.78
C CYS A 80 6.20 -0.85 7.88
N LYS A 81 5.55 0.32 7.95
CA LYS A 81 5.88 1.32 8.98
C LYS A 81 5.43 0.87 10.36
N GLU A 82 6.33 1.03 11.34
CA GLU A 82 6.09 0.65 12.75
C GLU A 82 4.78 1.23 13.30
N GLU A 83 4.46 2.48 12.95
CA GLU A 83 3.24 3.15 13.42
C GLU A 83 1.94 2.47 12.96
N TYR A 84 1.96 1.74 11.85
CA TYR A 84 0.78 1.07 11.28
C TYR A 84 0.75 -0.44 11.49
N ARG A 85 1.79 -1.04 12.08
CA ARG A 85 1.90 -2.50 12.23
C ARG A 85 0.68 -3.12 12.92
N SER A 86 0.07 -2.43 13.89
CA SER A 86 -1.12 -2.94 14.59
C SER A 86 -2.39 -3.04 13.71
N LEU A 87 -2.39 -2.45 12.51
CA LEU A 87 -3.51 -2.54 11.56
C LEU A 87 -3.47 -3.81 10.71
N PHE A 88 -2.30 -4.46 10.64
CA PHE A 88 -2.00 -5.57 9.73
C PHE A 88 -1.54 -6.81 10.50
N THR A 89 -1.68 -7.98 9.88
CA THR A 89 -1.13 -9.22 10.43
C THR A 89 0.37 -9.32 10.18
N ALA A 90 1.06 -10.17 10.94
CA ALA A 90 2.47 -10.46 10.69
C ALA A 90 2.71 -10.99 9.27
N ASP A 91 1.80 -11.81 8.73
CA ASP A 91 1.90 -12.35 7.37
C ASP A 91 1.72 -11.28 6.30
N GLU A 92 0.83 -10.31 6.53
CA GLU A 92 0.63 -9.16 5.63
C GLU A 92 1.88 -8.27 5.59
N ILE A 93 2.47 -7.98 6.76
CA ILE A 93 3.70 -7.19 6.88
C ILE A 93 4.88 -7.92 6.23
N ALA A 94 5.08 -9.20 6.56
CA ALA A 94 6.17 -10.01 6.01
C ALA A 94 6.10 -10.11 4.47
N TYR A 95 4.89 -10.22 3.92
CA TYR A 95 4.69 -10.17 2.47
C TYR A 95 5.13 -8.81 1.89
N CYS A 96 4.74 -7.70 2.51
CA CYS A 96 5.15 -6.37 2.07
C CYS A 96 6.66 -6.15 2.17
N GLU A 97 7.31 -6.58 3.25
CA GLU A 97 8.76 -6.52 3.42
C GLU A 97 9.48 -7.34 2.34
N MET A 98 8.99 -8.55 2.05
CA MET A 98 9.51 -9.43 1.00
C MET A 98 9.47 -8.77 -0.39
N VAL A 99 8.32 -8.22 -0.80
CA VAL A 99 8.19 -7.62 -2.14
C VAL A 99 8.96 -6.31 -2.29
N LEU A 100 9.21 -5.61 -1.18
CA LEU A 100 10.05 -4.41 -1.16
C LEU A 100 11.55 -4.74 -1.15
N GLY A 101 11.93 -6.02 -1.01
CA GLY A 101 13.33 -6.41 -0.87
C GLY A 101 13.96 -5.95 0.46
N ILE A 102 13.13 -5.70 1.48
CA ILE A 102 13.57 -5.42 2.85
C ILE A 102 13.83 -6.77 3.51
N THR A 103 14.89 -7.46 3.09
CA THR A 103 15.42 -8.59 3.86
C THR A 103 16.41 -8.04 4.86
N GLU A 104 16.16 -8.23 6.15
CA GLU A 104 17.18 -8.02 7.18
C GLU A 104 18.45 -8.77 6.77
N SER A 105 19.58 -8.05 6.77
CA SER A 105 20.92 -8.61 6.56
C SER A 105 21.39 -9.35 7.81
#